data_AF-A0A319DEJ4-F1
#
_entry.id   AF-A0A319DEJ4-F1
#
_cell.length_a   1.000
_cell.length_b   1.000
_cell.length_c   1.000
_cell.angle_alpha   90.00
_cell.angle_beta   90.00
_cell.angle_gamma   90.00
#
_symmetry.space_group_name_H-M   'P 1'
#
loop_
_entity.id
_entity.type
_entity.pdbx_description
1 polymer ?
#
loop_
_entity_poly.entity_id
_entity_poly.type
_entity_poly.pdbx_seq_one_letter_code
_entity_poly.pdbx_strand_id
1 'polypeptide(L)' 'MPTQADDKRQAAREVIDILHEISILLNTNLDRTELSLCVSLIENGVNPDALAAVIKDLRKDAAVKSRGLANEQQGLPE' A
#
# COMPACT_ATOMS: atom_id res chain seq x y z
N MET A 1 -13.75 7.69 32.18
CA MET A 1 -13.48 6.25 32.01
C MET A 1 -13.43 5.99 30.52
N PRO A 2 -12.42 5.27 29.99
CA PRO A 2 -12.41 4.88 28.58
C PRO A 2 -13.67 4.07 28.27
N THR A 3 -14.28 4.35 27.13
CA THR A 3 -15.47 3.63 26.67
C THR A 3 -15.04 2.42 25.84
N GLN A 4 -15.89 1.39 25.73
CA GLN A 4 -15.62 0.24 24.85
C GLN A 4 -15.29 0.64 23.39
N ALA A 5 -15.71 1.82 22.94
CA ALA A 5 -15.36 2.35 21.62
C ALA A 5 -13.91 2.85 21.54
N ASP A 6 -13.36 3.36 22.65
CA ASP A 6 -11.96 3.78 22.75
C ASP A 6 -11.04 2.55 22.71
N ASP A 7 -11.40 1.48 23.42
CA ASP A 7 -10.64 0.21 23.41
C ASP A 7 -10.56 -0.39 21.99
N LYS A 8 -11.68 -0.42 21.26
CA LYS A 8 -11.72 -0.90 19.88
C LYS A 8 -10.86 -0.06 18.94
N ARG A 9 -10.87 1.26 19.09
CA ARG A 9 -10.03 2.17 18.30
C ARG A 9 -8.55 1.98 18.59
N GLN A 10 -8.20 1.72 19.85
CA GLN A 10 -6.83 1.47 20.26
C GLN A 10 -6.33 0.13 19.71
N ALA A 11 -7.12 -0.92 19.84
CA ALA A 11 -6.81 -2.23 19.25
C ALA A 11 -6.62 -2.16 17.73
N ALA A 12 -7.48 -1.41 17.01
CA ALA A 12 -7.35 -1.25 15.56
C ALA A 12 -6.03 -0.55 15.17
N ARG A 13 -5.58 0.44 15.95
CA ARG A 13 -4.27 1.09 15.71
C ARG A 13 -3.12 0.12 15.93
N GLU A 14 -3.17 -0.64 17.01
CA GLU A 14 -2.13 -1.62 17.35
C GLU A 14 -2.03 -2.72 16.27
N VAL A 15 -3.16 -3.18 15.74
CA VAL A 15 -3.18 -4.12 14.61
C VAL A 15 -2.50 -3.54 13.37
N ILE A 16 -2.80 -2.29 13.00
CA ILE A 16 -2.16 -1.65 11.85
C ILE A 16 -0.66 -1.44 12.09
N ASP A 17 -0.25 -1.10 13.32
CA ASP A 17 1.16 -0.94 13.70
C ASP A 17 1.92 -2.26 13.51
N ILE A 18 1.39 -3.36 14.06
CA ILE A 18 1.97 -4.70 13.92
C ILE A 18 2.05 -5.12 12.46
N LEU A 19 0.96 -4.95 11.70
CA LEU A 19 0.94 -5.29 10.28
C LEU A 19 1.95 -4.47 9.47
N HIS A 20 2.18 -3.21 9.85
CA HIS A 20 3.19 -2.38 9.18
C HIS A 20 4.61 -2.83 9.51
N GLU A 21 4.91 -3.20 10.75
CA GLU A 21 6.21 -3.78 11.09
C GLU A 21 6.48 -5.06 10.29
N ILE A 22 5.47 -5.94 10.16
CA ILE A 22 5.54 -7.13 9.30
C ILE A 22 5.79 -6.72 7.83
N SER A 23 5.11 -5.68 7.34
CA SER A 23 5.24 -5.19 5.96
C SER A 23 6.66 -4.69 5.65
N ILE A 24 7.31 -4.06 6.63
CA ILE A 24 8.71 -3.60 6.57
C ILE A 24 9.66 -4.80 6.56
N LEU A 25 9.50 -5.75 7.50
CA LEU A 25 10.35 -6.94 7.59
C LEU A 25 10.32 -7.77 6.30
N LEU A 26 9.15 -7.88 5.67
CA LEU A 26 8.95 -8.59 4.41
C LEU A 26 9.29 -7.77 3.16
N ASN A 27 9.74 -6.51 3.32
CA ASN A 27 10.05 -5.61 2.21
C ASN A 27 8.92 -5.51 1.17
N THR A 28 7.67 -5.44 1.63
CA THR A 28 6.51 -5.26 0.75
C THR A 28 6.42 -3.85 0.17
N ASN A 29 7.16 -2.91 0.76
CA ASN A 29 7.15 -1.49 0.42
C ASN A 29 5.74 -0.88 0.47
N LEU A 30 4.87 -1.35 1.37
CA LEU A 30 3.56 -0.75 1.61
C LEU A 30 3.65 0.27 2.75
N ASP A 31 3.21 1.50 2.51
CA ASP A 31 3.08 2.48 3.59
C ASP A 31 1.81 2.24 4.43
N ARG A 32 1.70 2.91 5.59
CA ARG A 32 0.56 2.74 6.52
C ARG A 32 -0.80 2.97 5.87
N THR A 33 -0.89 3.92 4.94
CA THR A 33 -2.14 4.27 4.26
C THR A 33 -2.50 3.19 3.24
N GLU A 34 -1.52 2.77 2.42
CA GLU A 34 -1.69 1.66 1.49
C GLU A 34 -2.11 0.36 2.20
N LEU A 35 -1.46 0.06 3.32
CA LEU A 35 -1.75 -1.13 4.12
C LEU A 35 -3.15 -1.09 4.73
N SER A 36 -3.56 0.06 5.28
CA SER A 36 -4.92 0.26 5.83
C SER A 36 -5.99 0.11 4.75
N LEU A 37 -5.73 0.59 3.54
CA LEU A 37 -6.63 0.39 2.40
C LEU A 37 -6.70 -1.09 2.01
N CYS A 38 -5.58 -1.80 1.95
CA CYS A 38 -5.55 -3.23 1.65
C CYS A 38 -6.36 -4.04 2.68
N VAL A 39 -6.19 -3.75 3.96
CA VAL A 39 -6.98 -4.37 5.04
C VAL A 39 -8.48 -4.11 4.82
N SER A 40 -8.86 -2.85 4.56
CA SER A 40 -10.26 -2.49 4.31
C SER A 40 -10.84 -3.26 3.12
N LEU A 41 -10.09 -3.41 2.02
CA LEU A 41 -10.52 -4.16 0.85
C LEU A 41 -10.70 -5.66 1.17
N ILE A 42 -9.76 -6.24 1.89
CA ILE A 42 -9.82 -7.65 2.30
C ILE A 42 -11.01 -7.90 3.25
N GLU A 43 -11.27 -6.98 4.20
CA GLU A 43 -12.44 -7.02 5.08
C GLU A 43 -13.77 -6.91 4.30
N ASN A 44 -13.77 -6.26 3.13
CA ASN A 44 -14.90 -6.20 2.20
C ASN A 44 -15.00 -7.43 1.27
N GLY A 45 -14.17 -8.45 1.46
CA GLY A 45 -14.22 -9.72 0.73
C GLY A 45 -13.36 -9.76 -0.54
N VAL A 46 -12.48 -8.79 -0.75
CA VAL A 46 -11.51 -8.83 -1.86
C VAL A 46 -10.48 -9.93 -1.60
N ASN A 47 -10.18 -10.73 -2.63
CA ASN A 47 -9.17 -11.76 -2.55
C ASN A 47 -7.75 -11.14 -2.42
N PRO A 48 -6.94 -11.53 -1.42
CA PRO A 48 -5.64 -10.92 -1.16
C PRO A 48 -4.60 -11.21 -2.27
N ASP A 49 -4.62 -12.39 -2.89
CA ASP A 49 -3.71 -12.74 -3.99
C ASP A 49 -4.01 -11.89 -5.24
N ALA A 50 -5.30 -11.72 -5.57
CA ALA A 50 -5.73 -10.86 -6.67
C ALA A 50 -5.35 -9.39 -6.42
N LEU A 51 -5.57 -8.90 -5.19
CA LEU A 51 -5.17 -7.55 -4.81
C LEU A 51 -3.65 -7.34 -4.94
N ALA A 52 -2.85 -8.32 -4.50
CA ALA A 52 -1.40 -8.27 -4.63
C ALA A 52 -0.95 -8.23 -6.09
N ALA A 53 -1.61 -8.96 -6.99
CA ALA A 53 -1.33 -8.91 -8.43
C ALA A 53 -1.60 -7.50 -9.00
N VAL A 54 -2.75 -6.92 -8.68
CA VAL A 54 -3.12 -5.56 -9.12
C VAL A 54 -2.12 -4.52 -8.62
N ILE A 55 -1.74 -4.56 -7.33
CA ILE A 55 -0.73 -3.63 -6.76
C ILE A 55 0.60 -3.74 -7.50
N LYS A 56 1.06 -4.97 -7.79
CA LYS A 56 2.32 -5.18 -8.53
C LYS A 56 2.24 -4.60 -9.93
N ASP A 57 1.12 -4.78 -10.63
CA ASP A 57 0.98 -4.29 -11.99
C ASP A 57 0.87 -2.75 -12.04
N LEU A 58 0.12 -2.13 -11.13
CA LEU A 58 0.08 -0.66 -10.99
C LEU A 58 1.46 -0.07 -10.71
N ARG A 59 2.27 -0.72 -9.85
CA ARG A 59 3.64 -0.27 -9.55
C ARG A 59 4.57 -0.39 -10.75
N LYS A 60 4.43 -1.47 -11.55
CA LYS A 60 5.19 -1.62 -12.81
C LYS A 60 4.82 -0.53 -13.80
N ASP A 61 3.52 -0.29 -14.01
CA ASP A 61 3.04 0.73 -14.94
C ASP A 61 3.49 2.13 -14.55
N ALA A 62 3.44 2.47 -13.25
CA ALA A 62 3.96 3.72 -12.74
C ALA A 62 5.48 3.87 -13.01
N ALA A 63 6.25 2.80 -12.83
CA ALA A 63 7.69 2.78 -13.10
C ALA A 63 8.04 2.83 -14.60
N VAL A 64 7.15 2.37 -15.49
CA VAL A 64 7.30 2.52 -16.94
C VAL A 64 6.96 3.95 -17.36
N LYS A 65 5.87 4.50 -16.83
CA LYS A 65 5.41 5.85 -17.15
C LYS A 65 6.42 6.92 -16.68
N SER A 66 7.00 6.74 -15.50
CA SER A 66 8.06 7.64 -15.02
C SER A 66 9.31 7.61 -15.90
N ARG A 67 9.67 6.45 -16.46
CA ARG A 67 10.78 6.30 -17.43
C ARG A 67 10.49 6.90 -18.79
N GLY A 68 9.25 6.76 -19.30
CA GLY A 68 8.85 7.39 -20.55
C GLY A 68 9.00 8.91 -20.52
N LEU A 69 8.59 9.54 -19.42
CA LEU A 69 8.72 10.99 -19.22
C LEU A 69 10.17 11.47 -19.14
N ALA A 70 11.08 10.66 -18.57
CA ALA A 70 12.50 10.98 -18.52
C ALA A 70 13.17 10.91 -19.90
N ASN A 71 12.70 10.04 -20.78
CA ASN A 71 13.30 9.84 -22.10
C ASN A 71 12.85 10.89 -23.14
N GLU A 72 11.69 11.52 -22.94
CA GLU A 72 11.17 12.61 -23.80
C GLU A 72 11.88 13.96 -23.57
N GLN A 73 12.56 14.17 -22.44
CA GLN A 73 13.28 15.41 -22.13
C GLN A 73 14.75 15.40 -22.59
N GLN A 74 15.28 14.29 -23.12
CA GLN A 74 16.67 14.16 -23.55
C GLN A 74 16.86 14.21 -25.08
N GLY A 75 15.81 14.59 -25.82
CA GLY A 75 15.86 14.82 -27.27
C GLY A 75 15.73 16.31 -27.62
N LEU A 76 16.72 17.15 -27.28
CA LEU A 76 16.92 18.39 -28.01
C LEU A 76 17.85 18.07 -29.21
N PRO A 77 17.41 18.24 -30.47
CA PRO A 77 18.32 18.23 -31.60
C PRO A 77 19.27 19.44 -31.52
N GLU A 78 20.50 19.26 -32.01
CA GLU A 78 21.57 20.27 -32.07
C GLU A 78 21.16 21.61 -32.70
#